data_AF-A0A6N8UD47-F1
#
_entry.id   AF-A0A6N8UD47-F1
#
_cell.length_a   1.000
_cell.length_b   1.000
_cell.length_c   1.000
_cell.angle_alpha   90.00
_cell.angle_beta   90.00
_cell.angle_gamma   90.00
#
_symmetry.space_group_name_H-M   'P 1'
#
loop_
_entity.id
_entity.type
_entity.pdbx_description
1 polymer ?
#
loop_
_entity_poly.entity_id
_entity_poly.type
_entity_poly.pdbx_seq_one_letter_code
_entity_poly.pdbx_strand_id
1 'polypeptide(L)'
;MKIVSIFAPYLYAIQYDNAEEDVYTSLLNDWNDVEFRKEFYEEHLIYIQDNPYIRARNIQEFSNKIERYATDFDESLEIASETNSLNEIFEVLSVNENFYELHSKRKAKNSFLRIYCIKVESAYIITGGAIKLTQKMQGHSLTNEQLKKLEEVKEFLKNKQITDEDSFYAYLLEQEDYD
;
A
#
# COMPACT_ATOMS: atom_id res chain seq x y z
N MET A 1 10.85 -9.99 8.07
CA MET A 1 9.48 -9.74 7.57
C MET A 1 8.93 -11.02 6.97
N LYS A 2 7.60 -11.15 6.87
CA LYS A 2 6.93 -12.26 6.16
C LYS A 2 5.85 -11.75 5.21
N ILE A 3 5.46 -12.60 4.25
CA ILE A 3 4.33 -12.35 3.35
C ILE A 3 3.13 -13.06 3.96
N VAL A 4 2.00 -12.37 4.07
CA VAL A 4 0.77 -12.94 4.61
C VAL A 4 -0.35 -12.88 3.58
N SER A 5 -1.13 -13.94 3.56
CA SER A 5 -2.44 -13.97 2.93
C SER A 5 -3.35 -13.00 3.65
N ILE A 6 -4.03 -12.13 2.91
CA ILE A 6 -5.08 -11.28 3.46
C ILE A 6 -6.44 -11.80 2.98
N PHE A 7 -7.50 -11.02 3.17
CA PHE A 7 -8.89 -11.39 2.89
C PHE A 7 -9.21 -11.76 1.42
N ALA A 8 -8.28 -11.60 0.48
CA ALA A 8 -8.57 -11.70 -0.96
C ALA A 8 -7.49 -12.46 -1.76
N PRO A 9 -7.85 -13.21 -2.82
CA PRO A 9 -6.90 -13.98 -3.65
C PRO A 9 -5.93 -13.09 -4.45
N TYR A 10 -4.72 -13.58 -4.71
CA TYR A 10 -3.68 -12.86 -5.47
C TYR A 10 -3.24 -11.51 -4.86
N LEU A 11 -3.80 -11.13 -3.71
CA LEU A 11 -3.48 -9.93 -2.96
C LEU A 11 -2.92 -10.35 -1.61
N TYR A 12 -1.76 -9.83 -1.28
CA TYR A 12 -0.99 -10.20 -0.10
C TYR A 12 -0.47 -8.93 0.57
N ALA A 13 -0.02 -9.05 1.80
CA ALA A 13 0.63 -7.95 2.51
C ALA A 13 1.93 -8.41 3.17
N ILE A 14 2.85 -7.47 3.37
CA ILE A 14 4.01 -7.67 4.21
C ILE A 14 3.62 -7.46 5.67
N GLN A 15 4.08 -8.35 6.54
CA GLN A 15 4.21 -8.09 7.96
C GLN A 15 5.70 -7.86 8.26
N TYR A 16 6.07 -6.62 8.60
CA TYR A 16 7.45 -6.26 8.94
C TYR A 16 7.86 -6.87 10.29
N ASP A 17 9.18 -7.02 10.51
CA ASP A 17 9.67 -7.57 11.76
C ASP A 17 9.25 -6.68 12.95
N ASN A 18 8.73 -7.32 13.99
CA ASN A 18 8.17 -6.68 15.20
C ASN A 18 6.88 -5.87 14.98
N ALA A 19 6.26 -5.92 13.80
CA ALA A 19 4.91 -5.40 13.60
C ALA A 19 3.87 -6.41 14.11
N GLU A 20 2.90 -5.95 14.89
CA GLU A 20 1.80 -6.81 15.38
C GLU A 20 0.88 -7.25 14.25
N GLU A 21 0.68 -6.37 13.27
CA GLU A 21 -0.22 -6.57 12.14
C GLU A 21 0.53 -6.47 10.81
N ASP A 22 -0.06 -7.02 9.77
CA ASP A 22 0.40 -6.78 8.40
C ASP A 22 0.09 -5.34 7.96
N VAL A 23 0.80 -4.90 6.93
CA VAL A 23 0.72 -3.54 6.42
C VAL A 23 -0.69 -3.16 5.97
N TYR A 24 -1.43 -4.07 5.35
CA TYR A 24 -2.75 -3.74 4.84
C TYR A 24 -3.72 -3.48 5.99
N THR A 25 -3.76 -4.39 6.97
CA THR A 25 -4.57 -4.25 8.18
C THR A 25 -4.19 -2.98 8.95
N SER A 26 -2.90 -2.74 9.17
CA SER A 26 -2.40 -1.55 9.86
C SER A 26 -2.82 -0.24 9.16
N LEU A 27 -2.77 -0.18 7.83
CA LEU A 27 -3.19 1.01 7.07
C LEU A 27 -4.70 1.27 7.21
N LEU A 28 -5.53 0.22 7.12
CA LEU A 28 -6.97 0.39 7.29
C LEU A 28 -7.32 0.78 8.72
N ASN A 29 -6.63 0.22 9.72
CA ASN A 29 -6.80 0.60 11.12
C ASN A 29 -6.47 2.08 11.33
N ASP A 30 -5.30 2.54 10.87
CA ASP A 30 -4.91 3.95 10.95
C ASP A 30 -5.92 4.87 10.25
N TRP A 31 -6.32 4.53 9.02
CA TRP A 31 -7.25 5.37 8.26
C TRP A 31 -8.65 5.40 8.87
N ASN A 32 -9.08 4.33 9.56
CA ASN A 32 -10.36 4.27 10.24
C ASN A 32 -10.30 4.77 11.70
N ASP A 33 -9.12 4.95 12.27
CA ASP A 33 -8.95 5.49 13.62
C ASP A 33 -9.18 7.01 13.69
N VAL A 34 -9.96 7.44 14.68
CA VAL A 34 -10.34 8.85 14.84
C VAL A 34 -9.17 9.69 15.34
N GLU A 35 -8.37 9.16 16.27
CA GLU A 35 -7.26 9.91 16.87
C GLU A 35 -6.12 10.06 15.85
N PHE A 36 -5.76 9.00 15.14
CA PHE A 36 -4.81 9.03 14.03
C PHE A 36 -5.14 10.13 13.02
N ARG A 37 -6.39 10.19 12.54
CA ARG A 37 -6.80 11.20 11.56
C ARG A 37 -6.70 12.62 12.10
N LYS A 38 -6.99 12.79 13.39
CA LYS A 38 -6.90 14.08 14.09
C LYS A 38 -5.44 14.51 14.24
N GLU A 39 -4.59 13.65 14.78
CA GLU A 39 -3.15 13.90 14.92
C GLU A 39 -2.51 14.20 13.57
N PHE A 40 -2.77 13.36 12.56
CA PHE A 40 -2.26 13.56 11.21
C PHE A 40 -2.68 14.92 10.62
N TYR A 41 -3.95 15.31 10.81
CA TYR A 41 -4.46 16.60 10.34
C TYR A 41 -3.78 17.78 11.04
N GLU A 42 -3.60 17.72 12.36
CA GLU A 42 -2.98 18.77 13.16
C GLU A 42 -1.49 18.94 12.80
N GLU A 43 -0.76 17.83 12.69
CA GLU A 43 0.66 17.83 12.30
C GLU A 43 0.89 18.38 10.89
N HIS A 44 -0.05 18.13 9.98
CA HIS A 44 0.09 18.47 8.56
C HIS A 44 -0.84 19.60 8.10
N LEU A 45 -1.38 20.38 9.03
CA LEU A 45 -2.41 21.38 8.78
C LEU A 45 -2.07 22.34 7.63
N ILE A 46 -0.82 22.82 7.62
CA ILE A 46 -0.28 23.74 6.62
C ILE A 46 -0.34 23.12 5.20
N TYR A 47 -0.12 21.81 5.09
CA TYR A 47 -0.16 21.09 3.82
C TYR A 47 -1.57 20.66 3.40
N ILE A 48 -2.55 20.74 4.30
CA ILE A 48 -3.93 20.32 4.06
C ILE A 48 -4.82 21.51 3.69
N GLN A 49 -4.73 22.62 4.42
CA GLN A 49 -5.64 23.77 4.24
C GLN A 49 -5.49 24.42 2.86
N ASP A 50 -4.26 24.53 2.35
CA ASP A 50 -3.97 25.14 1.05
C ASP A 50 -3.90 24.10 -0.09
N ASN A 51 -4.44 22.90 0.13
CA ASN A 51 -4.28 21.79 -0.78
C ASN A 51 -5.46 21.64 -1.75
N PRO A 52 -5.30 21.99 -3.04
CA PRO A 52 -6.37 21.86 -4.01
C PRO A 52 -6.75 20.41 -4.33
N TYR A 53 -5.94 19.43 -3.92
CA TYR A 53 -6.18 18.00 -4.10
C TYR A 53 -6.96 17.37 -2.96
N ILE A 54 -6.73 17.81 -1.72
CA ILE A 54 -7.45 17.30 -0.54
C ILE A 54 -8.76 18.07 -0.33
N ARG A 55 -8.76 19.39 -0.51
CA ARG A 55 -9.93 20.29 -0.36
C ARG A 55 -10.73 20.05 0.93
N ALA A 56 -10.07 20.00 2.09
CA ALA A 56 -10.73 19.86 3.39
C ALA A 56 -10.58 21.16 4.19
N ARG A 57 -11.70 21.77 4.61
CA ARG A 57 -11.70 23.07 5.31
C ARG A 57 -11.47 22.96 6.81
N ASN A 58 -11.74 21.79 7.38
CA ASN A 58 -11.62 21.50 8.80
C ASN A 58 -11.35 20.00 9.00
N ILE A 59 -11.05 19.62 10.25
CA ILE A 59 -10.79 18.23 10.63
C ILE A 59 -11.94 17.30 10.26
N GLN A 60 -13.20 17.70 10.43
CA GLN A 60 -14.34 16.83 10.13
C GLN A 60 -14.40 16.48 8.64
N GLU A 61 -14.21 17.47 7.77
CA GLU A 61 -14.16 17.23 6.32
C GLU A 61 -12.97 16.38 5.90
N PHE A 62 -11.81 16.55 6.55
CA PHE A 62 -10.64 15.73 6.30
C PHE A 62 -10.89 14.28 6.72
N SER A 63 -11.38 14.07 7.95
CA SER A 63 -11.67 12.76 8.52
C SER A 63 -12.69 11.99 7.70
N ASN A 64 -13.82 12.63 7.35
CA ASN A 64 -14.87 11.99 6.55
C ASN A 64 -14.36 11.56 5.17
N LYS A 65 -13.39 12.30 4.60
CA LYS A 65 -12.80 11.92 3.31
C LYS A 65 -11.84 10.76 3.44
N ILE A 66 -10.98 10.74 4.45
CA ILE A 66 -10.07 9.61 4.71
C ILE A 66 -10.89 8.34 4.89
N GLU A 67 -11.87 8.36 5.81
CA GLU A 67 -12.75 7.22 6.10
C GLU A 67 -13.43 6.71 4.82
N ARG A 68 -14.11 7.60 4.09
CA ARG A 68 -14.74 7.24 2.82
C ARG A 68 -13.76 6.62 1.83
N TYR A 69 -12.60 7.25 1.61
CA TYR A 69 -11.65 6.75 0.61
C TYR A 69 -10.95 5.47 1.04
N ALA A 70 -10.84 5.21 2.35
CA ALA A 70 -10.35 3.95 2.90
C ALA A 70 -11.36 2.83 2.65
N THR A 71 -12.64 3.05 2.95
CA THR A 71 -13.73 2.11 2.64
C THR A 71 -13.79 1.82 1.14
N ASP A 72 -13.81 2.86 0.31
CA ASP A 72 -13.81 2.71 -1.16
C ASP A 72 -12.59 1.89 -1.64
N PHE A 73 -11.42 2.02 -0.98
CA PHE A 73 -10.23 1.24 -1.32
C PHE A 73 -10.34 -0.23 -0.95
N ASP A 74 -10.83 -0.51 0.26
CA ASP A 74 -11.06 -1.85 0.78
C ASP A 74 -11.98 -2.64 -0.17
N GLU A 75 -13.16 -2.08 -0.44
CA GLU A 75 -14.16 -2.66 -1.35
C GLU A 75 -13.60 -2.83 -2.78
N SER A 76 -12.91 -1.83 -3.32
CA SER A 76 -12.38 -1.90 -4.69
C SER A 76 -11.30 -2.97 -4.82
N LEU A 77 -10.44 -3.13 -3.81
CA LEU A 77 -9.40 -4.15 -3.81
C LEU A 77 -9.97 -5.56 -3.66
N GLU A 78 -11.00 -5.72 -2.82
CA GLU A 78 -11.76 -6.98 -2.71
C GLU A 78 -12.30 -7.40 -4.08
N ILE A 79 -13.10 -6.52 -4.69
CA ILE A 79 -13.74 -6.79 -5.98
C ILE A 79 -12.70 -7.07 -7.07
N ALA A 80 -11.62 -6.29 -7.13
CA ALA A 80 -10.60 -6.47 -8.14
C ALA A 80 -9.79 -7.75 -7.95
N SER A 81 -9.56 -8.14 -6.70
CA SER A 81 -8.95 -9.42 -6.37
C SER A 81 -9.83 -10.59 -6.79
N GLU A 82 -11.11 -10.60 -6.41
CA GLU A 82 -12.07 -11.65 -6.76
C GLU A 82 -12.30 -11.78 -8.28
N THR A 83 -12.31 -10.65 -8.99
CA THR A 83 -12.51 -10.60 -10.44
C THR A 83 -11.22 -10.71 -11.26
N ASN A 84 -10.07 -10.90 -10.58
CA ASN A 84 -8.74 -10.96 -11.19
C ASN A 84 -8.42 -9.73 -12.09
N SER A 85 -8.80 -8.54 -11.62
CA SER A 85 -8.63 -7.25 -12.28
C SER A 85 -7.73 -6.28 -11.49
N LEU A 86 -6.91 -6.79 -10.56
CA LEU A 86 -5.96 -5.99 -9.77
C LEU A 86 -5.01 -5.14 -10.63
N ASN A 87 -4.70 -5.56 -11.85
CA ASN A 87 -3.91 -4.79 -12.82
C ASN A 87 -4.57 -3.49 -13.27
N GLU A 88 -5.90 -3.37 -13.15
CA GLU A 88 -6.65 -2.15 -13.44
C GLU A 88 -6.55 -1.12 -12.30
N ILE A 89 -6.38 -1.61 -11.06
CA ILE A 89 -6.21 -0.78 -9.86
C ILE A 89 -4.74 -0.38 -9.67
N PHE A 90 -3.81 -1.31 -9.87
CA PHE A 90 -2.39 -1.14 -9.60
C PHE A 90 -1.60 -0.72 -10.84
N GLU A 91 -1.40 0.59 -11.00
CA GLU A 91 -0.54 1.16 -12.04
C GLU A 91 0.96 1.07 -11.68
N VAL A 92 1.84 1.15 -12.70
CA VAL A 92 3.31 1.25 -12.50
C VAL A 92 3.65 2.47 -11.63
N LEU A 93 4.57 2.31 -10.67
CA LEU A 93 4.91 3.38 -9.72
C LEU A 93 5.47 4.62 -10.44
N SER A 94 6.29 4.44 -11.48
CA SER A 94 6.92 5.52 -12.25
C SER A 94 6.95 5.22 -13.75
N VAL A 95 6.86 6.27 -14.58
CA VAL A 95 6.93 6.16 -16.05
C VAL A 95 8.25 5.56 -16.54
N ASN A 96 9.31 5.67 -15.73
CA ASN A 96 10.63 5.13 -16.05
C ASN A 96 10.85 3.69 -15.56
N GLU A 97 9.89 3.11 -14.84
CA GLU A 97 9.99 1.71 -14.45
C GLU A 97 9.60 0.81 -15.62
N ASN A 98 10.39 -0.24 -15.82
CA ASN A 98 10.11 -1.21 -16.86
C ASN A 98 8.91 -2.06 -16.41
N PHE A 99 7.84 -2.07 -17.22
CA PHE A 99 6.65 -2.88 -16.94
C PHE A 99 6.98 -4.38 -16.79
N TYR A 100 8.02 -4.84 -17.50
CA TYR A 100 8.53 -6.21 -17.49
C TYR A 100 9.66 -6.43 -16.47
N GLU A 101 9.91 -5.46 -15.59
CA GLU A 101 10.87 -5.64 -14.52
C GLU A 101 10.37 -6.72 -13.55
N LEU A 102 11.25 -7.67 -13.22
CA LEU A 102 11.01 -8.56 -12.10
C LEU A 102 10.79 -7.74 -10.82
N HIS A 103 9.76 -8.10 -10.05
CA HIS A 103 9.35 -7.35 -8.86
C HIS A 103 9.02 -5.88 -9.18
N SER A 104 8.16 -5.69 -10.18
CA SER A 104 7.71 -4.37 -10.62
C SER A 104 6.98 -3.65 -9.48
N LYS A 105 7.36 -2.40 -9.20
CA LYS A 105 6.71 -1.57 -8.17
C LYS A 105 5.42 -1.00 -8.73
N ARG A 106 4.36 -1.09 -7.94
CA ARG A 106 3.02 -0.66 -8.32
C ARG A 106 2.41 0.22 -7.25
N LYS A 107 1.38 0.98 -7.63
CA LYS A 107 0.58 1.78 -6.72
C LYS A 107 -0.89 1.80 -7.14
N ALA A 108 -1.76 1.77 -6.14
CA ALA A 108 -3.17 2.09 -6.28
C ALA A 108 -3.40 3.52 -5.78
N LYS A 109 -4.40 4.21 -6.34
CA LYS A 109 -4.78 5.56 -5.92
C LYS A 109 -6.29 5.67 -5.73
N ASN A 110 -6.69 6.22 -4.61
CA ASN A 110 -8.03 6.73 -4.41
C ASN A 110 -7.90 8.16 -3.87
N SER A 111 -8.21 9.15 -4.72
CA SER A 111 -8.03 10.56 -4.40
C SER A 111 -6.61 10.89 -3.92
N PHE A 112 -6.40 11.14 -2.62
CA PHE A 112 -5.11 11.40 -1.99
C PHE A 112 -4.56 10.22 -1.18
N LEU A 113 -5.28 9.11 -1.03
CA LEU A 113 -4.75 7.88 -0.46
C LEU A 113 -3.99 7.07 -1.50
N ARG A 114 -2.90 6.41 -1.09
CA ARG A 114 -2.14 5.47 -1.93
C ARG A 114 -1.84 4.21 -1.15
N ILE A 115 -1.88 3.10 -1.88
CA ILE A 115 -1.35 1.80 -1.46
C ILE A 115 -0.25 1.43 -2.44
N TYR A 116 0.88 0.95 -1.93
CA TYR A 116 2.06 0.57 -2.69
C TYR A 116 2.29 -0.93 -2.59
N CYS A 117 2.64 -1.57 -3.70
CA CYS A 117 2.92 -2.99 -3.71
C CYS A 117 4.06 -3.37 -4.67
N ILE A 118 4.57 -4.58 -4.50
CA ILE A 118 5.44 -5.25 -5.45
C ILE A 118 4.61 -6.32 -6.17
N LYS A 119 4.67 -6.34 -7.50
CA LYS A 119 4.02 -7.35 -8.32
C LYS A 119 4.97 -8.51 -8.62
N VAL A 120 4.51 -9.73 -8.41
CA VAL A 120 5.17 -11.00 -8.78
C VAL A 120 4.18 -11.79 -9.63
N GLU A 121 4.31 -11.71 -10.95
CA GLU A 121 3.35 -12.31 -11.90
C GLU A 121 1.88 -11.96 -11.58
N SER A 122 1.05 -12.89 -11.11
CA SER A 122 -0.34 -12.65 -10.73
C SER A 122 -0.48 -12.00 -9.34
N ALA A 123 0.50 -12.16 -8.46
CA ALA A 123 0.46 -11.76 -7.06
C ALA A 123 0.85 -10.29 -6.85
N TYR A 124 0.10 -9.58 -6.01
CA TYR A 124 0.35 -8.21 -5.59
C TYR A 124 0.62 -8.17 -4.08
N ILE A 125 1.82 -7.77 -3.70
CA ILE A 125 2.29 -7.81 -2.31
C ILE A 125 2.35 -6.38 -1.77
N ILE A 126 1.39 -5.99 -0.94
CA ILE A 126 1.29 -4.66 -0.33
C ILE A 126 2.45 -4.44 0.64
N THR A 127 3.16 -3.32 0.45
CA THR A 127 4.40 -2.97 1.17
C THR A 127 4.25 -1.73 2.04
N GLY A 128 3.26 -0.88 1.74
CA GLY A 128 3.01 0.34 2.48
C GLY A 128 1.87 1.16 1.87
N GLY A 129 1.59 2.30 2.49
CA GLY A 129 0.55 3.23 2.07
C GLY A 129 0.84 4.63 2.55
N ALA A 130 0.14 5.62 1.99
CA ALA A 130 0.33 7.01 2.36
C ALA A 130 -0.90 7.88 2.10
N ILE A 131 -1.09 8.88 2.97
CA ILE A 131 -1.91 10.05 2.69
C ILE A 131 -1.03 11.06 1.96
N LYS A 132 -1.28 11.28 0.66
CA LYS A 132 -0.46 12.15 -0.17
C LYS A 132 -0.89 13.60 -0.07
N LEU A 133 -0.08 14.36 0.66
CA LEU A 133 -0.24 15.79 0.90
C LEU A 133 0.28 16.68 -0.22
N THR A 134 1.12 16.19 -1.13
CA THR A 134 1.67 17.02 -2.22
C THR A 134 1.57 16.31 -3.55
N GLN A 135 1.44 17.06 -4.65
CA GLN A 135 1.31 16.44 -5.97
C GLN A 135 2.61 15.75 -6.43
N LYS A 136 3.76 16.37 -6.16
CA LYS A 136 5.09 15.84 -6.52
C LYS A 136 5.73 15.11 -5.34
N MET A 137 6.37 13.99 -5.63
CA MET A 137 7.08 13.14 -4.65
C MET A 137 8.34 13.78 -4.05
N GLN A 138 8.85 14.87 -4.64
CA GLN A 138 10.13 15.44 -4.24
C GLN A 138 10.04 16.12 -2.87
N GLY A 139 10.77 15.59 -1.89
CA GLY A 139 11.13 16.30 -0.66
C GLY A 139 10.26 16.06 0.57
N HIS A 140 9.22 15.22 0.52
CA HIS A 140 8.41 14.89 1.70
C HIS A 140 8.88 13.57 2.33
N SER A 141 9.23 13.58 3.62
CA SER A 141 9.72 12.43 4.39
C SER A 141 8.86 11.17 4.20
N LEU A 142 7.53 11.32 4.32
CA LEU A 142 6.55 10.25 4.13
C LEU A 142 6.70 9.52 2.78
N THR A 143 7.05 10.23 1.70
CA THR A 143 7.19 9.61 0.38
C THR A 143 8.49 8.81 0.25
N ASN A 144 9.57 9.30 0.84
CA ASN A 144 10.86 8.60 0.82
C ASN A 144 10.81 7.30 1.63
N GLU A 145 10.03 7.27 2.71
CA GLU A 145 9.83 6.07 3.50
C GLU A 145 9.16 4.95 2.70
N GLN A 146 8.10 5.28 1.94
CA GLN A 146 7.42 4.28 1.11
C GLN A 146 8.32 3.75 -0.02
N LEU A 147 9.17 4.61 -0.60
CA LEU A 147 10.18 4.16 -1.56
C LEU A 147 11.19 3.19 -0.92
N LYS A 148 11.64 3.48 0.30
CA LYS A 148 12.56 2.60 1.03
C LYS A 148 11.90 1.23 1.30
N LYS A 149 10.64 1.22 1.76
CA LYS A 149 9.85 0.00 2.00
C LYS A 149 9.74 -0.86 0.74
N LEU A 150 9.44 -0.25 -0.42
CA LEU A 150 9.40 -0.95 -1.70
C LEU A 150 10.74 -1.58 -2.08
N GLU A 151 11.87 -0.88 -1.89
CA GLU A 151 13.19 -1.46 -2.18
C GLU A 151 13.55 -2.58 -1.20
N GLU A 152 13.21 -2.42 0.07
CA GLU A 152 13.46 -3.42 1.11
C GLU A 152 12.73 -4.73 0.80
N VAL A 153 11.44 -4.65 0.46
CA VAL A 153 10.64 -5.83 0.09
C VAL A 153 11.14 -6.45 -1.21
N LYS A 154 11.52 -5.63 -2.20
CA LYS A 154 12.11 -6.13 -3.45
C LYS A 154 13.41 -6.91 -3.21
N GLU A 155 14.27 -6.41 -2.33
CA GLU A 155 15.51 -7.10 -1.95
C GLU A 155 15.23 -8.38 -1.15
N PHE A 156 14.24 -8.35 -0.26
CA PHE A 156 13.75 -9.53 0.43
C PHE A 156 13.31 -10.64 -0.53
N LEU A 157 12.48 -10.32 -1.54
CA LEU A 157 12.02 -11.30 -2.54
C LEU A 157 13.18 -11.92 -3.32
N LYS A 158 14.18 -11.10 -3.72
CA LYS A 158 15.39 -11.59 -4.37
C LYS A 158 16.20 -12.54 -3.49
N ASN A 159 16.40 -12.18 -2.22
CA ASN A 159 17.13 -13.01 -1.27
C ASN A 159 16.44 -14.35 -0.98
N LYS A 160 15.11 -14.37 -1.04
CA LYS A 160 14.29 -15.59 -0.97
C LYS A 160 14.19 -16.35 -2.30
N GLN A 161 14.82 -15.86 -3.37
CA GLN A 161 14.75 -16.44 -4.72
C GLN A 161 13.31 -16.59 -5.26
N ILE A 162 12.43 -15.68 -4.83
CA ILE A 162 11.06 -15.60 -5.34
C ILE A 162 11.12 -14.83 -6.64
N THR A 163 11.02 -15.50 -7.79
CA THR A 163 11.16 -14.89 -9.12
C THR A 163 9.90 -14.98 -9.98
N ASP A 164 8.97 -15.83 -9.60
CA ASP A 164 7.75 -16.14 -10.33
C ASP A 164 6.68 -16.65 -9.37
N GLU A 165 5.53 -17.01 -9.93
CA GLU A 165 4.38 -17.50 -9.17
C GLU A 165 4.66 -18.85 -8.48
N ASP A 166 5.41 -19.75 -9.12
CA ASP A 166 5.76 -21.06 -8.55
C ASP A 166 6.64 -20.92 -7.30
N SER A 167 7.72 -20.13 -7.41
CA SER A 167 8.61 -19.83 -6.27
C SER A 167 7.92 -19.02 -5.18
N PHE A 168 6.95 -18.17 -5.53
CA PHE A 168 6.13 -17.43 -4.57
C PHE A 168 5.22 -18.35 -3.75
N TYR A 169 4.45 -19.24 -4.39
CA TYR A 169 3.58 -20.17 -3.66
C TYR A 169 4.36 -21.23 -2.90
N ALA A 170 5.49 -21.71 -3.44
CA ALA A 170 6.38 -22.60 -2.70
C ALA A 170 6.85 -21.96 -1.39
N TYR A 171 7.24 -20.68 -1.44
CA TYR A 171 7.60 -19.93 -0.25
C TYR A 171 6.43 -19.81 0.75
N LEU A 172 5.21 -19.49 0.29
CA LEU A 172 4.05 -19.40 1.17
C LEU A 172 3.73 -20.73 1.88
N LEU A 173 3.80 -21.85 1.15
CA LEU A 173 3.61 -23.19 1.73
C LEU A 173 4.68 -23.51 2.78
N GLU A 174 5.95 -23.21 2.48
CA GLU A 174 7.03 -23.38 3.45
C GLU A 174 6.80 -22.52 4.70
N GLN A 175 6.24 -21.31 4.57
CA GLN A 175 5.96 -20.45 5.73
C GLN A 175 4.89 -21.05 6.66
N GLU A 176 3.80 -21.60 6.10
CA GLU A 176 2.70 -22.18 6.88
C GLU A 176 3.14 -23.41 7.70
N ASP A 177 4.16 -24.15 7.24
CA ASP A 177 4.70 -25.29 7.98
C ASP A 177 5.48 -24.88 9.26
N TYR A 178 5.80 -23.59 9.44
CA TYR A 178 6.59 -23.08 10.58
C TYR A 178 5.83 -22.12 11.52
N ASP A 179 4.61 -21.70 11.18
CA ASP A 179 3.73 -20.86 12.04
C ASP A 179 2.80 -21.75 12.92
#